data_AF-A0A3A9B519-F1
#
_entry.id   AF-A0A3A9B519-F1
#
_cell.length_a   1.000
_cell.length_b   1.000
_cell.length_c   1.000
_cell.angle_alpha   90.00
_cell.angle_beta   90.00
_cell.angle_gamma   90.00
#
_symmetry.space_group_name_H-M   'P 1'
#
loop_
_entity.id
_entity.type
_entity.pdbx_description
1 polymer ?
#
loop_
_entity_poly.entity_id
_entity_poly.type
_entity_poly.pdbx_seq_one_letter_code
_entity_poly.pdbx_strand_id
1 'polypeptide(L)'
;RQLQVISQDKEKRLEYEAREKALRDYNQLIVEAEARGEERGETRGEARKAFGIARNMLELNLPMDIIVKSTGLPIDQIESLKQKKK
;
A
#
# COMPACT_ATOMS: atom_id res chain seq x y z
N ARG A 1 -32.79 47.04 -1.08
CA ARG A 1 -31.89 46.62 0.04
C ARG A 1 -32.05 45.13 0.42
N GLN A 2 -33.19 44.47 0.19
CA GLN A 2 -33.37 43.03 0.54
C GLN A 2 -32.54 42.04 -0.32
N LEU A 3 -32.30 42.34 -1.61
CA LEU A 3 -31.54 41.46 -2.52
C LEU A 3 -30.07 41.23 -2.11
N GLN A 4 -29.39 42.23 -1.54
CA GLN A 4 -27.99 42.11 -1.11
C GLN A 4 -27.82 41.12 0.05
N VAL A 5 -28.78 41.06 0.99
CA VAL A 5 -28.71 40.17 2.15
C VAL A 5 -28.89 38.71 1.71
N ILE A 6 -29.86 38.44 0.84
CA ILE A 6 -30.10 37.09 0.30
C ILE A 6 -28.92 36.61 -0.58
N SER A 7 -28.29 37.52 -1.35
CA SER A 7 -27.10 37.21 -2.14
C SER A 7 -25.90 36.84 -1.25
N GLN A 8 -25.68 37.60 -0.18
CA GLN A 8 -24.61 37.32 0.78
C GLN A 8 -24.81 35.99 1.52
N ASP A 9 -26.04 35.61 1.85
CA ASP A 9 -26.34 34.31 2.45
C ASP A 9 -26.07 33.16 1.48
N LYS A 10 -26.33 33.34 0.18
CA LYS A 10 -26.02 32.34 -0.85
C LYS A 10 -24.52 32.20 -1.06
N GLU A 11 -23.77 33.30 -1.14
CA GLU A 11 -22.31 33.28 -1.27
C GLU A 11 -21.65 32.61 -0.05
N LYS A 12 -22.04 32.98 1.17
CA LYS A 12 -21.52 32.35 2.39
C LYS A 12 -21.81 30.86 2.46
N ARG A 13 -23.00 30.44 2.04
CA ARG A 13 -23.35 29.01 1.94
C ARG A 13 -22.50 28.29 0.91
N LEU A 14 -22.30 28.88 -0.27
CA LEU A 14 -21.43 28.29 -1.30
C LEU A 14 -19.98 28.17 -0.84
N GLU A 15 -19.45 29.20 -0.15
CA GLU A 15 -18.12 29.15 0.45
C GLU A 15 -18.00 28.06 1.52
N TYR A 16 -19.03 27.93 2.37
CA TYR A 16 -19.09 26.88 3.38
C TYR A 16 -19.11 25.48 2.75
N GLU A 17 -19.97 25.26 1.76
CA GLU A 17 -20.05 24.00 1.03
C GLU A 17 -18.74 23.66 0.31
N ALA A 18 -18.08 24.65 -0.30
CA ALA A 18 -16.79 24.46 -0.96
C ALA A 18 -15.68 24.08 0.03
N ARG A 19 -15.66 24.72 1.22
CA ARG A 19 -14.71 24.39 2.29
C ARG A 19 -14.96 22.99 2.86
N GLU A 20 -16.21 22.66 3.16
CA GLU A 20 -16.61 21.32 3.61
C GLU A 20 -16.24 20.25 2.59
N LYS A 21 -16.47 20.52 1.30
CA LYS A 21 -16.05 19.64 0.22
C LYS A 21 -14.52 19.45 0.20
N ALA A 22 -13.76 20.54 0.29
CA ALA A 22 -12.29 20.46 0.29
C ALA A 22 -11.75 19.66 1.49
N LEU A 23 -12.35 19.82 2.68
CA LEU A 23 -12.01 19.04 3.86
C LEU A 23 -12.33 17.55 3.68
N ARG A 24 -13.50 17.23 3.10
CA ARG A 24 -13.87 15.84 2.80
C ARG A 24 -12.93 15.21 1.78
N ASP A 25 -12.63 15.92 0.70
CA ASP A 25 -11.72 15.45 -0.35
C ASP A 25 -10.31 15.21 0.24
N TYR A 26 -9.81 16.12 1.09
CA TYR A 26 -8.54 15.94 1.78
C TYR A 26 -8.54 14.70 2.68
N ASN A 27 -9.56 14.54 3.53
CA ASN A 27 -9.67 13.38 4.41
C ASN A 27 -9.73 12.07 3.62
N GLN A 28 -10.47 12.06 2.51
CA GLN A 28 -10.54 10.91 1.61
C GLN A 28 -9.17 10.56 1.04
N LEU A 29 -8.39 11.55 0.60
CA LEU A 29 -7.03 11.32 0.09
C LEU A 29 -6.11 10.71 1.14
N ILE A 30 -6.23 11.15 2.40
CA ILE A 30 -5.45 10.59 3.52
C ILE A 30 -5.83 9.13 3.76
N VAL A 31 -7.12 8.83 3.90
CA VAL A 31 -7.62 7.46 4.14
C VAL A 31 -7.15 6.51 3.04
N GLU A 32 -7.24 6.93 1.78
CA GLU A 32 -6.76 6.11 0.66
C GLU A 32 -5.23 5.96 0.64
N ALA A 33 -4.50 7.00 1.05
CA ALA A 33 -3.04 6.92 1.13
C ALA A 33 -2.60 5.95 2.22
N GLU A 34 -3.26 5.95 3.37
CA GLU A 34 -3.02 5.02 4.47
C GLU A 34 -3.34 3.58 4.06
N ALA A 35 -4.53 3.34 3.48
CA ALA A 35 -4.95 2.02 3.01
C ALA A 35 -3.97 1.44 1.96
N ARG A 36 -3.56 2.25 0.97
CA ARG A 36 -2.54 1.83 0.00
C ARG A 36 -1.18 1.60 0.65
N GLY A 37 -0.86 2.35 1.70
CA GLY A 37 0.37 2.20 2.46
C GLY A 37 0.42 0.86 3.19
N GLU A 38 -0.67 0.51 3.87
CA GLU A 38 -0.86 -0.75 4.59
C GLU A 38 -0.80 -1.95 3.64
N GLU A 39 -1.59 -1.95 2.56
CA GLU A 39 -1.61 -3.03 1.55
C GLU A 39 -0.20 -3.27 0.95
N ARG A 40 0.51 -2.18 0.59
CA ARG A 40 1.89 -2.27 0.10
C ARG A 40 2.84 -2.79 1.18
N GLY A 41 2.63 -2.40 2.43
CA GLY A 41 3.41 -2.83 3.58
C GLY A 41 3.29 -4.33 3.81
N GLU A 42 2.07 -4.84 3.86
CA GLU A 42 1.76 -6.27 4.01
C GLU A 42 2.35 -7.08 2.86
N THR A 43 2.05 -6.71 1.61
CA THR A 43 2.57 -7.41 0.43
C THR A 43 4.10 -7.46 0.42
N ARG A 44 4.78 -6.36 0.76
CA ARG A 44 6.25 -6.32 0.84
C ARG A 44 6.77 -7.15 2.02
N GLY A 45 6.07 -7.14 3.15
CA GLY A 45 6.41 -7.92 4.33
C GLY A 45 6.36 -9.41 4.07
N GLU A 46 5.26 -9.89 3.48
CA GLU A 46 5.06 -11.28 3.08
C GLU A 46 6.13 -11.73 2.09
N ALA A 47 6.38 -10.96 1.03
CA ALA A 47 7.42 -11.26 0.07
C ALA A 47 8.80 -11.36 0.74
N ARG A 48 9.18 -10.37 1.56
CA ARG A 48 10.46 -10.38 2.30
C ARG A 48 10.59 -11.60 3.21
N LYS A 49 9.52 -11.97 3.91
CA LYS A 49 9.49 -13.16 4.78
C LYS A 49 9.67 -14.43 3.95
N ALA A 50 8.97 -14.57 2.82
CA ALA A 50 9.13 -15.71 1.92
C ALA A 50 10.58 -15.84 1.41
N PHE A 51 11.20 -14.74 0.98
CA PHE A 51 12.62 -14.72 0.58
C PHE A 51 13.57 -15.11 1.72
N GLY A 52 13.31 -14.64 2.94
CA GLY A 52 14.08 -15.02 4.13
C GLY A 52 13.98 -16.51 4.44
N ILE A 53 12.77 -17.07 4.40
CA ILE A 53 12.54 -18.51 4.59
C ILE A 53 13.27 -19.32 3.51
N ALA A 54 13.13 -18.92 2.23
CA ALA A 54 13.83 -19.59 1.13
C ALA A 54 15.35 -19.59 1.31
N ARG A 55 15.93 -18.47 1.76
CA ARG A 55 17.37 -18.39 2.06
C ARG A 55 17.77 -19.36 3.17
N ASN A 56 17.01 -19.41 4.27
CA ASN A 56 17.29 -20.34 5.37
C ASN A 56 17.19 -21.80 4.92
N MET A 57 16.18 -22.13 4.10
CA MET A 57 16.01 -23.49 3.56
C MET A 57 17.15 -23.88 2.61
N LEU A 58 17.63 -22.95 1.79
CA LEU A 58 18.82 -23.15 0.95
C LEU A 58 20.07 -23.41 1.79
N GLU A 59 20.24 -22.72 2.92
CA GLU A 59 21.36 -22.94 3.85
C GLU A 59 21.30 -24.31 4.53
N LEU A 60 20.08 -24.83 4.74
CA LEU A 60 19.85 -26.19 5.22
C LEU A 60 19.98 -27.26 4.12
N ASN A 61 20.41 -26.88 2.92
CA ASN A 61 20.54 -27.76 1.74
C ASN A 61 19.24 -28.51 1.39
N LEU A 62 18.07 -27.90 1.63
CA LEU A 62 16.80 -28.51 1.27
C LEU A 62 16.61 -28.55 -0.26
N PRO A 63 15.89 -29.58 -0.77
CA PRO A 63 15.60 -29.69 -2.20
C PRO A 63 14.83 -28.49 -2.75
N MET A 64 15.12 -28.11 -3.99
CA MET A 64 14.56 -26.91 -4.64
C MET A 64 13.03 -27.00 -4.78
N ASP A 65 12.50 -28.19 -5.09
CA ASP A 65 11.07 -28.43 -5.23
C ASP A 65 10.30 -28.22 -3.92
N ILE A 66 10.91 -28.57 -2.79
CA ILE A 66 10.34 -28.33 -1.45
C ILE A 66 10.32 -26.83 -1.16
N ILE A 67 11.39 -26.11 -1.47
CA ILE A 67 11.48 -24.65 -1.23
C ILE A 67 10.42 -23.91 -2.04
N VAL A 68 10.25 -24.25 -3.32
CA VAL A 68 9.20 -23.68 -4.19
C VAL A 68 7.81 -23.93 -3.58
N LYS A 69 7.50 -25.19 -3.21
CA LYS A 69 6.19 -25.54 -2.64
C LYS A 69 5.92 -24.86 -1.30
N SER A 70 6.94 -24.69 -0.45
CA SER A 70 6.77 -24.12 0.89
C SER A 70 6.74 -22.59 0.90
N THR A 71 7.42 -21.92 -0.03
CA THR A 71 7.54 -20.45 -0.04
C THR A 71 6.65 -19.78 -1.08
N GLY A 72 6.17 -20.54 -2.07
CA GLY A 72 5.40 -19.99 -3.20
C GLY A 72 6.23 -19.14 -4.16
N LEU A 73 7.56 -19.06 -3.96
CA LEU A 73 8.44 -18.31 -4.83
C LEU A 73 8.72 -19.09 -6.12
N PRO A 74 8.81 -18.40 -7.26
CA PRO A 74 9.21 -19.02 -8.51
C PRO A 74 10.70 -19.41 -8.49
N ILE A 75 11.05 -20.39 -9.31
CA ILE A 75 12.37 -21.03 -9.29
C ILE A 75 13.48 -20.03 -9.60
N ASP A 76 13.27 -19.15 -10.58
CA ASP A 76 14.20 -18.08 -10.98
C ASP A 76 14.57 -17.15 -9.80
N GLN A 77 13.58 -16.79 -8.98
CA GLN A 77 13.79 -15.98 -7.79
C GLN A 77 14.64 -16.71 -6.75
N ILE A 78 14.39 -18.00 -6.52
CA ILE A 78 15.16 -18.80 -5.57
C ILE A 78 16.60 -19.03 -6.08
N GLU A 79 16.79 -19.24 -7.39
CA GLU A 79 18.12 -19.35 -8.01
C GLU A 79 18.93 -18.06 -7.86
N SER A 80 18.27 -16.90 -8.00
CA SER A 80 18.92 -15.60 -7.79
C SER A 80 19.44 -15.42 -6.35
N LEU A 81 18.79 -16.05 -5.37
CA LEU A 81 19.25 -16.05 -3.98
C LEU A 81 20.55 -16.84 -3.78
N LYS A 82 20.77 -17.92 -4.54
CA LYS A 82 22.03 -18.68 -4.51
C LYS A 82 23.19 -17.85 -5.05
N GLN A 83 22.96 -17.06 -6.10
CA GLN A 83 24.02 -16.30 -6.78
C GLN A 83 24.52 -15.08 -5.97
N LYS A 84 23.71 -14.57 -5.04
CA LYS A 84 24.09 -13.45 -4.15
C LYS A 84 25.04 -13.82 -3.00
N LYS A 85 25.52 -15.07 -2.91
CA LYS A 85 26.48 -15.54 -1.89
C LYS A 85 27.95 -15.23 -2.20
N LYS A 86 28.25 -14.24 -3.07
CA LYS A 86 29.62 -13.78 -3.34
C LYS A 86 30.09 -12.76 -2.31
#